data_AF-A0A0J9Y4G6-F1
#
_entry.id   AF-A0A0J9Y4G6-F1
#
_cell.length_a   1.000
_cell.length_b   1.000
_cell.length_c   1.000
_cell.angle_alpha   90.00
_cell.angle_beta   90.00
_cell.angle_gamma   90.00
#
_symmetry.space_group_name_H-M   'P 1'
#
loop_
_entity.id
_entity.type
_entity.pdbx_description
1 polymer ?
#
loop_
_entity_poly.entity_id
_entity_poly.type
_entity_poly.pdbx_seq_one_letter_code
_entity_poly.pdbx_strand_id
1 'polypeptide(L)'
;MIALLEYKEIIANTQIPEISYSLASGTNGAIKLNGKELTLLNLLHLLINPTINFKENNKIRSRKLKIALENGIKVIKDSSFRIIGHYTGHDIKCLLDRVRNCQLLANMPSWLENMIVIQQMSFIAPARAVTNSASCFAIGSSSSSSKSNCSSIDTDSNVDQIDKYSDTMNFTDENYKITKK
;
A
#
# COMPACT_ATOMS: atom_id res chain seq x y z
N MET A 1 -0.38 14.45 16.12
CA MET A 1 0.28 13.23 15.65
C MET A 1 -0.71 12.08 15.48
N ILE A 2 -1.64 11.88 16.43
CA ILE A 2 -2.73 10.90 16.34
C ILE A 2 -3.55 11.02 15.04
N ALA A 3 -3.96 12.23 14.66
CA ALA A 3 -4.70 12.47 13.42
C ALA A 3 -3.95 12.06 12.13
N LEU A 4 -2.61 12.07 12.13
CA LEU A 4 -1.84 11.59 10.96
C LEU A 4 -1.98 10.09 10.79
N LEU A 5 -1.84 9.35 11.89
CA LEU A 5 -1.90 7.90 11.87
C LEU A 5 -3.29 7.43 11.45
N GLU A 6 -4.33 8.06 11.98
CA GLU A 6 -5.72 7.77 11.61
C GLU A 6 -5.98 8.03 10.12
N TYR A 7 -5.56 9.18 9.57
CA TYR A 7 -5.69 9.43 8.14
C TYR A 7 -4.88 8.45 7.29
N LYS A 8 -3.67 8.05 7.73
CA LYS A 8 -2.87 7.03 7.03
C LYS A 8 -3.59 5.69 6.97
N GLU A 9 -4.25 5.30 8.04
CA GLU A 9 -5.03 4.08 8.13
C GLU A 9 -6.28 4.15 7.24
N ILE A 10 -7.03 5.26 7.27
CA ILE A 10 -8.18 5.46 6.38
C ILE A 10 -7.75 5.32 4.90
N ILE A 11 -6.67 5.99 4.51
CA ILE A 11 -6.14 5.94 3.14
C ILE A 11 -5.66 4.53 2.76
N ALA A 12 -5.10 3.77 3.70
CA ALA A 12 -4.72 2.38 3.46
C ALA A 12 -5.95 1.50 3.28
N ASN A 13 -6.96 1.66 4.14
CA ASN A 13 -8.20 0.90 4.08
C ASN A 13 -8.97 1.16 2.77
N THR A 14 -8.92 2.37 2.20
CA THR A 14 -9.57 2.62 0.90
C THR A 14 -8.95 1.84 -0.26
N GLN A 15 -7.78 1.23 -0.08
CA GLN A 15 -7.17 0.34 -1.09
C GLN A 15 -7.73 -1.09 -1.04
N ILE A 16 -8.49 -1.44 0.00
CA ILE A 16 -9.18 -2.71 0.09
C ILE A 16 -10.31 -2.74 -0.94
N PRO A 17 -10.38 -3.75 -1.84
CA PRO A 17 -11.35 -3.79 -2.93
C PRO A 17 -12.80 -3.59 -2.48
N GLU A 18 -13.20 -4.19 -1.37
CA GLU A 18 -14.56 -4.14 -0.84
C GLU A 18 -14.92 -2.77 -0.24
N ILE A 19 -13.93 -2.11 0.36
CA ILE A 19 -14.05 -0.74 0.87
C ILE A 19 -14.16 0.23 -0.30
N SER A 20 -13.25 0.11 -1.26
CA SER A 20 -13.23 0.91 -2.48
C SER A 20 -14.56 0.77 -3.24
N TYR A 21 -15.07 -0.46 -3.38
CA TYR A 21 -16.37 -0.72 -3.98
C TYR A 21 -17.52 -0.06 -3.22
N SER A 22 -17.52 -0.16 -1.88
CA SER A 22 -18.55 0.46 -1.05
C SER A 22 -18.54 1.99 -1.19
N LEU A 23 -17.36 2.61 -1.23
CA LEU A 23 -17.19 4.04 -1.48
C LEU A 23 -17.60 4.46 -2.90
N ALA A 24 -17.35 3.63 -3.91
CA ALA A 24 -17.76 3.91 -5.29
C ALA A 24 -19.28 3.78 -5.50
N SER A 25 -19.90 2.79 -4.86
CA SER A 25 -21.33 2.50 -4.99
C SER A 25 -22.20 3.29 -4.01
N GLY A 26 -21.65 3.73 -2.87
CA GLY A 26 -22.40 4.36 -1.78
C GLY A 26 -23.20 3.35 -0.95
N THR A 27 -22.69 2.13 -0.81
CA THR A 27 -23.36 1.02 -0.08
C THR A 27 -22.77 0.83 1.31
N ASN A 28 -23.40 0.01 2.15
CA ASN A 28 -22.88 -0.33 3.50
C ASN A 28 -22.63 0.89 4.42
N GLY A 29 -23.34 2.01 4.22
CA GLY A 29 -23.13 3.23 5.00
C GLY A 29 -21.91 4.07 4.58
N ALA A 30 -21.24 3.71 3.47
CA ALA A 30 -20.22 4.55 2.86
C ALA A 30 -20.83 5.79 2.22
N ILE A 31 -20.05 6.88 2.28
CA ILE A 31 -20.30 8.03 1.42
C ILE A 31 -19.95 7.67 -0.03
N LYS A 32 -20.85 8.00 -0.96
CA LYS A 32 -20.58 7.80 -2.39
C LYS A 32 -19.54 8.82 -2.86
N LEU A 33 -18.40 8.32 -3.33
CA LEU A 33 -17.33 9.11 -3.91
C LEU A 33 -17.40 9.09 -5.44
N ASN A 34 -17.07 10.21 -6.06
CA ASN A 34 -16.96 10.29 -7.51
C ASN A 34 -15.60 9.74 -8.00
N GLY A 35 -15.46 9.50 -9.30
CA GLY A 35 -14.23 8.94 -9.87
C GLY A 35 -12.97 9.78 -9.63
N LYS A 36 -13.10 11.11 -9.50
CA LYS A 36 -11.96 11.99 -9.19
C LYS A 36 -11.53 11.86 -7.72
N GLU A 37 -12.49 11.79 -6.80
CA GLU A 37 -12.24 11.58 -5.37
C GLU A 37 -11.58 10.21 -5.12
N LEU A 38 -12.06 9.16 -5.77
CA LEU A 38 -11.44 7.82 -5.69
C LEU A 38 -10.01 7.83 -6.24
N THR A 39 -9.81 8.47 -7.39
CA THR A 39 -8.47 8.63 -7.99
C THR A 39 -7.54 9.40 -7.05
N LEU A 40 -8.04 10.47 -6.42
CA LEU A 40 -7.30 11.25 -5.45
C LEU A 40 -6.87 10.40 -4.24
N LEU A 41 -7.76 9.56 -3.70
CA LEU A 41 -7.42 8.65 -2.59
C LEU A 41 -6.32 7.65 -2.98
N ASN A 42 -6.35 7.10 -4.20
CA ASN A 42 -5.30 6.20 -4.69
C ASN A 42 -3.95 6.90 -4.84
N LEU A 43 -3.93 8.11 -5.42
CA LEU A 43 -2.70 8.90 -5.52
C LEU A 43 -2.17 9.31 -4.14
N LEU A 44 -3.07 9.64 -3.22
CA LEU A 44 -2.71 9.99 -1.85
C LEU A 44 -2.11 8.82 -1.09
N HIS A 45 -2.59 7.59 -1.33
CA HIS A 45 -2.02 6.37 -0.79
C HIS A 45 -0.54 6.24 -1.18
N LEU A 46 -0.22 6.37 -2.47
CA LEU A 46 1.16 6.29 -2.96
C LEU A 46 2.07 7.37 -2.37
N LEU A 47 1.52 8.57 -2.11
CA LEU A 47 2.26 9.71 -1.61
C LEU A 47 2.56 9.65 -0.10
N ILE A 48 1.56 9.24 0.70
CA ILE A 48 1.64 9.24 2.18
C ILE A 48 2.09 7.88 2.74
N ASN A 49 1.79 6.79 2.02
CA ASN A 49 2.22 5.43 2.32
C ASN A 49 3.17 4.90 1.23
N PRO A 50 4.34 5.51 1.03
CA PRO A 50 5.25 5.09 -0.02
C PRO A 50 5.77 3.67 0.24
N THR A 51 5.85 2.85 -0.80
CA THR A 51 6.50 1.53 -0.73
C THR A 51 7.98 1.71 -0.40
N ILE A 52 8.43 1.05 0.66
CA ILE A 52 9.82 1.08 1.10
C ILE A 52 10.49 -0.23 0.72
N ASN A 53 11.46 -0.16 -0.17
CA ASN A 53 12.30 -1.31 -0.52
C ASN A 53 13.55 -1.32 0.37
N PHE A 54 13.76 -2.40 1.12
CA PHE A 54 14.92 -2.53 2.01
C PHE A 54 16.26 -2.64 1.27
N LYS A 55 16.25 -3.01 -0.01
CA LYS A 55 17.44 -3.00 -0.87
C LYS A 55 17.80 -1.58 -1.36
N GLU A 56 16.92 -0.60 -1.20
CA GLU A 56 17.21 0.79 -1.58
C GLU A 56 18.20 1.45 -0.61
N ASN A 57 18.97 2.41 -1.15
CA ASN A 57 19.86 3.24 -0.37
C ASN A 57 19.09 4.01 0.72
N ASN A 58 19.64 4.03 1.95
CA ASN A 58 19.05 4.72 3.09
C ASN A 58 18.72 6.20 2.81
N LYS A 59 19.55 6.92 2.02
CA LYS A 59 19.26 8.31 1.63
C LYS A 59 17.96 8.42 0.82
N ILE A 60 17.71 7.49 -0.09
CA ILE A 60 16.50 7.46 -0.93
C ILE A 60 15.28 7.16 -0.06
N ARG A 61 15.38 6.14 0.79
CA ARG A 61 14.34 5.78 1.77
C ARG A 61 13.98 6.95 2.68
N SER A 62 14.98 7.59 3.26
CA SER A 62 14.80 8.75 4.14
C SER A 62 14.12 9.91 3.42
N ARG A 63 14.49 10.16 2.16
CA ARG A 63 13.86 11.20 1.33
C ARG A 63 12.39 10.89 1.05
N LYS A 64 12.05 9.66 0.67
CA LYS A 64 10.65 9.23 0.46
C LYS A 64 9.80 9.43 1.72
N LEU A 65 10.30 8.98 2.88
CA LEU A 65 9.61 9.14 4.15
C LEU A 65 9.45 10.61 4.56
N LYS A 66 10.47 11.44 4.32
CA LYS A 66 10.39 12.88 4.57
C LYS A 66 9.31 13.56 3.74
N ILE A 67 9.25 13.27 2.43
CA ILE A 67 8.23 13.81 1.52
C ILE A 67 6.83 13.38 1.97
N ALA A 68 6.65 12.10 2.31
CA ALA A 68 5.39 11.58 2.81
C ALA A 68 4.94 12.27 4.10
N LEU A 69 5.86 12.48 5.04
CA LEU A 69 5.59 13.17 6.29
C LEU A 69 5.22 14.64 6.07
N GLU A 70 5.97 15.36 5.25
CA GLU A 70 5.71 16.77 4.94
C GLU A 70 4.32 16.96 4.31
N ASN A 71 3.93 16.09 3.38
CA ASN A 71 2.61 16.14 2.77
C ASN A 71 1.51 15.75 3.76
N GLY A 72 1.73 14.73 4.59
CA GLY A 72 0.80 14.38 5.67
C GLY A 72 0.58 15.53 6.66
N ILE A 73 1.64 16.27 7.01
CA ILE A 73 1.54 17.47 7.86
C ILE A 73 0.70 18.56 7.21
N LYS A 74 0.88 18.82 5.89
CA LYS A 74 0.08 19.82 5.16
C LYS A 74 -1.42 19.49 5.19
N VAL A 75 -1.78 18.21 5.09
CA VAL A 75 -3.18 17.75 5.20
C VAL A 75 -3.72 18.04 6.60
N ILE A 76 -3.02 17.61 7.66
CA ILE A 76 -3.53 17.78 9.05
C ILE A 76 -3.65 19.24 9.44
N LYS A 77 -2.68 20.06 9.03
CA LYS A 77 -2.66 21.49 9.28
C LYS A 77 -3.68 22.27 8.45
N ASP A 78 -4.51 21.59 7.66
CA ASP A 78 -5.55 22.21 6.85
C ASP A 78 -4.99 23.25 5.88
N SER A 79 -3.83 22.95 5.28
CA SER A 79 -3.07 23.96 4.55
C SER A 79 -3.68 24.26 3.18
N SER A 80 -3.60 25.51 2.76
CA SER A 80 -3.95 25.94 1.39
C SER A 80 -2.92 25.55 0.33
N PHE A 81 -1.82 24.88 0.70
CA PHE A 81 -0.82 24.42 -0.25
C PHE A 81 -1.31 23.24 -1.06
N ARG A 82 -1.03 23.28 -2.36
CA ARG A 82 -1.31 22.16 -3.29
C ARG A 82 -0.43 20.96 -2.96
N ILE A 83 -1.03 19.78 -2.99
CA ILE A 83 -0.36 18.50 -2.73
C ILE A 83 -0.44 17.60 -3.97
N ILE A 84 -1.64 17.44 -4.56
CA ILE A 84 -1.86 16.62 -5.74
C ILE A 84 -2.65 17.42 -6.78
N GLY A 85 -2.01 17.79 -7.89
CA GLY A 85 -2.63 18.59 -8.93
C GLY A 85 -3.14 19.93 -8.41
N HIS A 86 -4.46 20.13 -8.45
CA HIS A 86 -5.12 21.34 -7.91
C HIS A 86 -5.60 21.18 -6.46
N TYR A 87 -5.57 19.96 -5.90
CA TYR A 87 -6.05 19.70 -4.54
C TYR A 87 -5.06 20.17 -3.48
N THR A 88 -5.57 20.95 -2.54
CA THR A 88 -4.84 21.48 -1.39
C THR A 88 -4.89 20.53 -0.20
N GLY A 89 -4.10 20.81 0.84
CA GLY A 89 -4.20 20.11 2.11
C GLY A 89 -5.60 20.18 2.72
N HIS A 90 -6.27 21.34 2.58
CA HIS A 90 -7.65 21.54 3.01
C HIS A 90 -8.64 20.64 2.27
N ASP A 91 -8.57 20.59 0.93
CA ASP A 91 -9.47 19.75 0.12
C ASP A 91 -9.34 18.27 0.47
N ILE A 92 -8.09 17.81 0.65
CA ILE A 92 -7.78 16.43 1.02
C ILE A 92 -8.29 16.14 2.43
N LYS A 93 -8.09 17.04 3.38
CA LYS A 93 -8.58 16.87 4.74
C LYS A 93 -10.12 16.77 4.77
N CYS A 94 -10.82 17.64 4.05
CA CYS A 94 -12.27 17.59 3.94
C CYS A 94 -12.77 16.25 3.37
N LEU A 95 -12.09 15.71 2.36
CA LEU A 95 -12.41 14.38 1.82
C LEU A 95 -12.18 13.28 2.86
N LEU A 96 -11.03 13.30 3.55
CA LEU A 96 -10.71 12.29 4.57
C LEU A 96 -11.67 12.36 5.76
N ASP A 97 -12.07 13.55 6.20
CA ASP A 97 -13.05 13.73 7.27
C ASP A 97 -14.44 13.21 6.86
N ARG A 98 -14.83 13.38 5.59
CA ARG A 98 -16.07 12.78 5.06
C ARG A 98 -16.03 11.25 5.06
N VAL A 99 -14.89 10.66 4.68
CA VAL A 99 -14.70 9.20 4.71
C VAL A 99 -14.64 8.71 6.16
N ARG A 100 -13.95 9.42 7.04
CA ARG A 100 -13.85 9.11 8.47
C ARG A 100 -15.22 9.04 9.14
N ASN A 101 -16.07 10.03 8.86
CA ASN A 101 -17.37 10.17 9.50
C ASN A 101 -18.47 9.31 8.87
N CYS A 102 -18.16 8.50 7.85
CA CYS A 102 -19.15 7.61 7.26
C CYS A 102 -19.36 6.37 8.14
N GLN A 103 -20.55 5.78 8.06
CA GLN A 103 -20.92 4.61 8.85
C GLN A 103 -20.34 3.30 8.28
N LEU A 104 -19.46 3.38 7.27
CA LEU A 104 -18.91 2.21 6.59
C LEU A 104 -18.24 1.26 7.58
N LEU A 105 -17.29 1.75 8.37
CA LEU A 105 -16.55 0.93 9.34
C LEU A 105 -17.46 0.40 10.46
N ALA A 106 -18.50 1.14 10.83
CA ALA A 106 -19.47 0.70 11.84
C ALA A 106 -20.43 -0.39 11.33
N ASN A 107 -20.70 -0.39 10.02
CA ASN A 107 -21.60 -1.34 9.37
C ASN A 107 -20.82 -2.48 8.68
N MET A 108 -19.50 -2.58 8.92
CA MET A 108 -18.69 -3.62 8.30
C MET A 108 -19.00 -4.99 8.89
N PRO A 109 -19.06 -6.03 8.05
CA PRO A 109 -19.07 -7.40 8.55
C PRO A 109 -17.71 -7.73 9.19
N SER A 110 -17.72 -8.48 10.29
CA SER A 110 -16.52 -8.80 11.09
C SER A 110 -15.40 -9.50 10.32
N TRP A 111 -15.71 -10.21 9.23
CA TRP A 111 -14.68 -10.81 8.37
C TRP A 111 -13.83 -9.73 7.66
N LEU A 112 -14.42 -8.57 7.34
CA LEU A 112 -13.73 -7.46 6.69
C LEU A 112 -12.84 -6.71 7.68
N GLU A 113 -13.29 -6.58 8.94
CA GLU A 113 -12.46 -6.10 10.05
C GLU A 113 -11.25 -7.02 10.25
N ASN A 114 -11.45 -8.34 10.28
CA ASN A 114 -10.37 -9.31 10.37
C ASN A 114 -9.41 -9.21 9.19
N MET A 115 -9.92 -8.96 7.98
CA MET A 115 -9.08 -8.79 6.79
C MET A 115 -8.21 -7.54 6.86
N ILE A 116 -8.75 -6.41 7.35
CA ILE A 116 -7.96 -5.19 7.62
C ILE A 116 -6.81 -5.53 8.58
N VAL A 117 -7.11 -6.19 9.70
CA VAL A 117 -6.11 -6.59 10.70
C VAL A 117 -5.05 -7.52 10.09
N ILE A 118 -5.45 -8.53 9.32
CA ILE A 118 -4.54 -9.46 8.64
C ILE A 118 -3.63 -8.70 7.66
N GLN A 119 -4.18 -7.79 6.87
CA GLN A 119 -3.40 -7.03 5.89
C GLN A 119 -2.39 -6.10 6.58
N GLN A 120 -2.77 -5.47 7.69
CA GLN A 120 -1.87 -4.67 8.52
C GLN A 120 -0.73 -5.53 9.11
N MET A 121 -1.04 -6.74 9.61
CA MET A 121 -0.04 -7.70 10.11
C MET A 121 0.90 -8.20 9.00
N SER A 122 0.36 -8.45 7.81
CA SER A 122 1.13 -8.94 6.65
C SER A 122 2.21 -7.95 6.22
N PHE A 123 1.97 -6.65 6.40
CA PHE A 123 2.95 -5.61 6.11
C PHE A 123 4.09 -5.54 7.16
N ILE A 124 3.83 -6.01 8.39
CA ILE A 124 4.79 -6.00 9.51
C ILE A 124 5.59 -7.31 9.58
N ALA A 125 5.09 -8.39 8.97
CA ALA A 125 5.78 -9.66 8.92
C ALA A 125 7.17 -9.47 8.27
N PRO A 126 8.28 -9.80 8.95
CA PRO A 126 9.57 -9.86 8.29
C PRO A 126 9.43 -10.84 7.14
N ALA A 127 9.83 -10.42 5.93
CA ALA A 127 9.99 -11.33 4.80
C ALA A 127 11.00 -12.40 5.23
N ARG A 128 10.50 -13.51 5.79
CA ARG A 128 11.32 -14.68 6.04
C ARG A 128 11.79 -15.11 4.68
N ALA A 129 13.10 -15.05 4.48
CA ALA A 129 13.74 -15.63 3.31
C ALA A 129 13.16 -17.03 3.12
N VAL A 130 12.59 -17.29 1.94
CA VAL A 130 12.17 -18.63 1.54
C VAL A 130 13.45 -19.44 1.36
N THR A 131 14.02 -19.90 2.47
CA THR A 131 14.97 -21.01 2.47
C THR A 131 14.12 -22.26 2.66
N ASN A 132 13.83 -22.93 1.56
CA ASN A 132 13.35 -24.32 1.48
C ASN A 132 12.72 -24.86 2.77
N SER A 133 11.43 -24.59 2.98
CA SER A 133 10.62 -25.42 3.86
C SER A 133 9.39 -25.84 3.08
N ALA A 134 9.56 -26.87 2.24
CA ALA A 134 8.47 -27.77 1.96
C ALA A 134 7.88 -28.28 3.29
N SER A 135 6.59 -28.60 3.27
CA SER A 135 5.85 -29.30 4.32
C SER A 135 5.45 -28.47 5.55
N CYS A 136 4.14 -28.17 5.67
CA CYS A 136 3.28 -28.55 6.80
C CYS A 136 1.81 -28.17 6.54
N PHE A 137 1.23 -28.63 5.43
CA PHE A 137 -0.23 -28.79 5.32
C PHE A 137 -0.47 -30.20 4.77
N ALA A 138 -0.30 -31.20 5.62
CA ALA A 138 -0.79 -32.54 5.36
C ALA A 138 -2.03 -32.76 6.23
N ILE A 139 -3.19 -32.45 5.65
CA ILE A 139 -4.47 -32.96 6.12
C ILE A 139 -4.42 -34.48 5.95
N GLY A 140 -4.74 -35.20 7.02
CA GLY A 140 -4.47 -36.63 7.16
C GLY A 140 -5.07 -37.50 6.06
N SER A 141 -4.31 -38.52 5.68
CA SER A 141 -4.80 -39.81 5.23
C SER A 141 -3.68 -40.85 5.35
N SER A 142 -3.89 -41.79 6.28
CA SER A 142 -3.53 -43.21 6.18
C SER A 142 -2.09 -43.61 5.84
N SER A 143 -1.48 -44.28 6.83
CA SER A 143 -0.31 -45.16 6.73
C SER A 143 -0.18 -45.96 5.43
N SER A 144 0.95 -45.82 4.74
CA SER A 144 1.77 -46.97 4.32
C SER A 144 3.16 -46.50 3.85
N SER A 145 4.14 -47.29 4.24
CA SER A 145 5.57 -47.16 3.98
C SER A 145 5.91 -47.12 2.50
N SER A 146 6.83 -46.24 2.10
CA SER A 146 7.81 -46.54 1.05
C SER A 146 9.03 -45.66 1.18
N LYS A 147 10.18 -46.31 1.40
CA LYS A 147 11.53 -45.76 1.24
C LYS A 147 11.73 -45.42 -0.23
N SER A 148 12.31 -44.27 -0.53
CA SER A 148 13.11 -44.11 -1.76
C SER A 148 14.27 -43.15 -1.52
N ASN A 149 15.39 -43.54 -2.10
CA ASN A 149 16.75 -43.09 -1.78
C ASN A 149 17.01 -41.66 -2.23
N CYS A 150 17.76 -40.91 -1.41
CA CYS A 150 18.44 -39.71 -1.84
C CYS A 150 19.55 -40.10 -2.83
N SER A 151 19.46 -39.63 -4.06
CA SER A 151 20.57 -39.55 -5.00
C SER A 151 20.72 -38.10 -5.43
N SER A 152 21.87 -37.49 -5.13
CA SER A 152 22.22 -36.16 -5.61
C SER A 152 22.32 -36.15 -7.13
N ILE A 153 21.71 -35.15 -7.75
CA ILE A 153 21.99 -34.77 -9.12
C ILE A 153 22.31 -33.28 -9.07
N ASP A 154 23.60 -32.97 -9.14
CA ASP A 154 24.09 -31.68 -9.56
C ASP A 154 23.89 -31.58 -11.07
N THR A 155 23.28 -30.50 -11.54
CA THR A 155 23.42 -30.08 -12.94
C THR A 155 23.30 -28.57 -13.01
N ASP A 156 24.47 -27.93 -13.16
CA ASP A 156 24.60 -26.58 -13.66
C ASP A 156 24.01 -26.48 -15.07
N SER A 157 23.19 -25.45 -15.33
CA SER A 157 23.29 -24.63 -16.55
C SER A 157 22.24 -23.51 -16.63
N ASN A 158 22.74 -22.33 -16.97
CA ASN A 158 22.12 -21.18 -17.65
C ASN A 158 20.96 -20.40 -17.00
N VAL A 159 21.35 -19.29 -16.35
CA VAL A 159 21.17 -17.90 -16.80
C VAL A 159 20.19 -17.65 -17.97
N ASP A 160 19.44 -16.55 -17.81
CA ASP A 160 18.54 -15.86 -18.75
C ASP A 160 17.06 -16.29 -18.74
N GLN A 161 16.26 -15.61 -17.88
CA GLN A 161 15.00 -14.94 -18.26
C GLN A 161 14.21 -14.47 -17.02
N ILE A 162 14.67 -13.43 -16.33
CA ILE A 162 13.77 -12.58 -15.51
C ILE A 162 14.23 -11.12 -15.64
N ASP A 163 14.27 -10.61 -16.87
CA ASP A 163 14.45 -9.17 -17.15
C ASP A 163 13.56 -8.78 -18.33
N LYS A 164 12.24 -8.84 -18.13
CA LYS A 164 11.26 -8.13 -18.95
C LYS A 164 10.07 -7.83 -18.07
N TYR A 165 10.03 -6.61 -17.51
CA TYR A 165 8.86 -5.81 -17.14
C TYR A 165 9.26 -4.74 -16.11
N SER A 166 10.27 -3.93 -16.42
CA SER A 166 10.68 -2.79 -15.59
C SER A 166 11.01 -1.54 -16.40
N ASP A 167 10.43 -1.40 -17.60
CA ASP A 167 10.59 -0.18 -18.40
C ASP A 167 9.22 0.32 -18.85
N THR A 168 8.69 1.31 -18.12
CA THR A 168 7.92 2.45 -18.64
C THR A 168 7.36 3.27 -17.49
N MET A 169 8.20 4.14 -16.88
CA MET A 169 7.77 5.47 -16.41
C MET A 169 9.01 6.37 -16.28
N ASN A 170 9.45 6.92 -17.39
CA ASN A 170 10.38 8.05 -17.42
C ASN A 170 9.66 9.31 -16.95
N PHE A 171 9.94 9.78 -15.73
CA PHE A 171 9.71 11.18 -15.37
C PHE A 171 10.97 11.96 -15.73
N THR A 172 10.91 12.73 -16.82
CA THR A 172 11.99 13.60 -17.29
C THR A 172 12.13 14.85 -16.42
N ASP A 173 13.38 15.15 -16.05
CA ASP A 173 13.86 16.22 -15.17
C ASP A 173 13.98 17.60 -15.87
N GLU A 174 12.94 18.06 -16.58
CA GLU A 174 13.06 19.25 -17.46
C GLU A 174 12.29 20.51 -16.98
N ASN A 175 12.15 20.77 -15.67
CA ASN A 175 11.45 22.00 -15.24
C ASN A 175 11.98 22.77 -14.02
N TYR A 176 13.25 22.57 -13.62
CA TYR A 176 13.85 23.41 -12.58
C TYR A 176 15.11 24.14 -13.07
N LYS A 177 14.95 25.03 -14.07
CA LYS A 177 15.87 26.15 -14.24
C LYS A 177 15.62 27.17 -13.13
N ILE A 178 16.38 27.03 -12.05
CA ILE A 178 16.51 28.07 -11.02
C ILE A 178 17.35 29.19 -11.63
N THR A 179 16.69 30.30 -12.00
CA THR A 179 17.37 31.57 -12.24
C THR A 179 17.71 32.17 -10.88
N LYS A 180 19.00 32.15 -10.52
CA LYS A 180 19.53 33.00 -9.45
C LYS A 180 19.73 34.40 -9.99
N LYS A 181 19.14 35.39 -9.33
CA LYS A 181 19.63 36.77 -9.26
C LYS A 181 19.57 37.22 -7.82
#